data_AF-A0A4R7FHS2-F1
#
_entry.id   AF-A0A4R7FHS2-F1
#
_cell.length_a   1.000
_cell.length_b   1.000
_cell.length_c   1.000
_cell.angle_alpha   90.00
_cell.angle_beta   90.00
_cell.angle_gamma   90.00
#
_symmetry.space_group_name_H-M   'P 1'
#
loop_
_entity.id
_entity.type
_entity.pdbx_description
1 polymer ?
#
loop_
_entity_poly.entity_id
_entity_poly.type
_entity_poly.pdbx_seq_one_letter_code
_entity_poly.pdbx_strand_id
1 'polypeptide(L)'
;MGTVLIVDGSDVCRAPIIEFAIQKQFAGEGPLAAETVISRGLDTPGQNLICDLAAGRLGASMRAATFSVSHRSRALTVEDTEQADIILTADRHHRSAVVNTSAIARSRTFTLKEALVLVSVLTDEVRTGRSPRPTTMPETVALLDEVRGSIPLIEPPMHTSVFHRDRALPSADPLALVDGHEDAAIHRHATDEAYQVALTLGSRLVDLTEDRMARIGSSASDWWWRQHA
;
A
#
# COMPACT_ATOMS: atom_id res chain seq x y z
N MET A 1 -6.40 13.24 10.49
CA MET A 1 -6.48 11.78 10.68
C MET A 1 -7.29 11.26 9.52
N GLY A 2 -6.60 10.67 8.56
CA GLY A 2 -7.20 10.08 7.37
C GLY A 2 -7.25 8.56 7.42
N THR A 3 -7.75 7.99 6.32
CA THR A 3 -7.91 6.55 6.12
C THR A 3 -7.20 6.09 4.84
N VAL A 4 -6.29 5.13 4.99
CA VAL A 4 -5.70 4.33 3.91
C VAL A 4 -6.52 3.05 3.77
N LEU A 5 -7.19 2.89 2.64
CA LEU A 5 -7.99 1.72 2.34
C LEU A 5 -7.23 0.76 1.42
N ILE A 6 -7.06 -0.49 1.85
CA ILE A 6 -6.49 -1.57 1.05
C ILE A 6 -7.64 -2.41 0.48
N VAL A 7 -7.63 -2.68 -0.83
CA VAL A 7 -8.64 -3.50 -1.50
C VAL A 7 -8.02 -4.66 -2.25
N ASP A 8 -8.54 -5.85 -2.00
CA ASP A 8 -8.22 -7.08 -2.72
C ASP A 8 -9.51 -7.89 -2.98
N GLY A 9 -9.41 -9.14 -3.40
CA GLY A 9 -10.56 -10.03 -3.66
C GLY A 9 -11.39 -10.31 -2.40
N SER A 10 -10.86 -11.11 -1.48
CA SER A 10 -11.63 -11.69 -0.36
C SER A 10 -11.21 -11.21 1.04
N ASP A 11 -10.21 -10.33 1.13
CA ASP A 11 -9.74 -9.75 2.39
C ASP A 11 -9.28 -10.78 3.45
N VAL A 12 -8.65 -11.86 2.98
CA VAL A 12 -8.10 -12.92 3.86
C VAL A 12 -6.61 -13.16 3.68
N CYS A 13 -6.01 -12.76 2.54
CA CYS A 13 -4.62 -13.07 2.20
C CYS A 13 -3.76 -11.80 2.05
N ARG A 14 -3.79 -11.15 0.88
CA ARG A 14 -2.87 -10.04 0.55
C ARG A 14 -3.27 -8.74 1.25
N ALA A 15 -4.56 -8.39 1.21
CA ALA A 15 -5.09 -7.17 1.84
C ALA A 15 -4.70 -7.02 3.32
N PRO A 16 -4.92 -8.02 4.20
CA PRO A 16 -4.54 -7.90 5.61
C PRO A 16 -3.01 -7.85 5.83
N ILE A 17 -2.21 -8.50 4.97
CA ILE A 17 -0.74 -8.37 5.01
C ILE A 17 -0.31 -6.94 4.71
N ILE A 18 -0.89 -6.35 3.66
CA ILE A 18 -0.59 -4.99 3.23
C ILE A 18 -1.02 -3.99 4.31
N GLU A 19 -2.22 -4.17 4.88
CA GLU A 19 -2.70 -3.37 6.01
C GLU A 19 -1.68 -3.38 7.15
N PHE A 20 -1.34 -4.57 7.67
CA PHE A 20 -0.41 -4.69 8.78
C PHE A 20 0.96 -4.09 8.46
N ALA A 21 1.49 -4.33 7.26
CA ALA A 21 2.80 -3.83 6.85
C ALA A 21 2.84 -2.30 6.79
N ILE A 22 1.81 -1.64 6.24
CA ILE A 22 1.73 -0.18 6.19
C ILE A 22 1.50 0.39 7.59
N GLN A 23 0.59 -0.19 8.39
CA GLN A 23 0.41 0.22 9.80
C GLN A 23 1.72 0.15 10.60
N LYS A 24 2.55 -0.86 10.33
CA LYS A 24 3.86 -1.01 10.97
C LYS A 24 4.83 0.09 10.57
N GLN A 25 4.79 0.57 9.31
CA GLN A 25 5.63 1.69 8.86
C GLN A 25 5.16 3.03 9.41
N PHE A 26 3.85 3.21 9.56
CA PHE A 26 3.27 4.44 10.11
C PHE A 26 3.37 4.51 11.64
N ALA A 27 3.70 3.39 12.30
CA ALA A 27 3.89 3.37 13.74
C ALA A 27 5.08 4.24 14.16
N GLY A 28 4.84 5.23 15.01
CA GLY A 28 5.88 6.10 15.55
C GLY A 28 5.41 7.55 15.63
N GLU A 29 6.31 8.47 15.29
CA GLU A 29 6.06 9.89 15.23
C GLU A 29 6.20 10.37 13.78
N GLY A 30 5.32 11.27 13.37
CA GLY A 30 5.37 11.87 12.04
C GLY A 30 3.99 12.18 11.48
N PRO A 31 3.94 12.76 10.28
CA PRO A 31 2.68 13.16 9.66
C PRO A 31 1.70 12.00 9.44
N LEU A 32 2.21 10.79 9.22
CA LEU A 32 1.41 9.59 8.95
C LEU A 32 1.05 8.78 10.21
N ALA A 33 1.55 9.16 11.39
CA ALA A 33 1.36 8.39 12.62
C ALA A 33 -0.10 8.31 13.08
N ALA A 34 -0.92 9.31 12.70
CA ALA A 34 -2.34 9.36 13.01
C ALA A 34 -3.21 8.66 11.94
N GLU A 35 -2.63 8.19 10.84
CA GLU A 35 -3.41 7.60 9.75
C GLU A 35 -3.89 6.20 10.12
N THR A 36 -5.16 5.93 9.83
CA THR A 36 -5.74 4.60 10.01
C THR A 36 -5.59 3.83 8.71
N VAL A 37 -5.12 2.58 8.79
CA VAL A 37 -5.05 1.69 7.62
C VAL A 37 -6.03 0.56 7.84
N ILE A 38 -6.88 0.29 6.86
CA ILE A 38 -7.90 -0.77 6.90
C ILE A 38 -7.88 -1.55 5.59
N SER A 39 -8.31 -2.81 5.63
CA SER A 39 -8.51 -3.65 4.44
C SER A 39 -9.98 -4.02 4.21
N ARG A 40 -10.32 -4.24 2.93
CA ARG A 40 -11.63 -4.68 2.45
C ARG A 40 -11.47 -5.59 1.23
N GLY A 41 -12.47 -6.43 1.01
CA GLY A 41 -12.55 -7.35 -0.13
C GLY A 41 -13.71 -6.97 -1.05
N LEU A 42 -13.52 -7.12 -2.36
CA LEU A 42 -14.58 -6.93 -3.34
C LEU A 42 -15.66 -8.03 -3.25
N ASP A 43 -15.25 -9.25 -2.94
CA ASP A 43 -16.12 -10.42 -2.80
C ASP A 43 -15.76 -11.15 -1.50
N THR A 44 -16.37 -10.69 -0.41
CA THR A 44 -16.11 -11.20 0.94
C THR A 44 -17.33 -11.96 1.46
N PRO A 45 -17.35 -13.31 1.37
CA PRO A 45 -18.52 -14.12 1.74
C PRO A 45 -18.74 -14.27 3.27
N GLY A 46 -18.14 -13.42 4.12
CA GLY A 46 -18.27 -13.52 5.58
C GLY A 46 -17.29 -12.69 6.38
N GLN A 47 -16.98 -13.16 7.59
CA GLN A 47 -16.04 -12.53 8.54
C GLN A 47 -14.91 -13.52 8.86
N ASN A 48 -14.14 -13.91 7.85
CA ASN A 48 -13.08 -14.89 7.95
C ASN A 48 -11.85 -14.31 8.65
N LEU A 49 -11.07 -15.17 9.29
CA LEU A 49 -9.74 -14.82 9.76
C LEU A 49 -8.79 -14.60 8.57
N ILE A 50 -7.66 -13.94 8.84
CA ILE A 50 -6.51 -13.95 7.94
C ILE A 50 -6.08 -15.41 7.70
N CYS A 51 -5.66 -15.74 6.48
CA CYS A 51 -5.20 -17.09 6.17
C CYS A 51 -3.88 -17.42 6.87
N ASP A 52 -3.62 -18.69 7.15
CA ASP A 52 -2.45 -19.12 7.93
C ASP A 52 -1.11 -18.72 7.29
N LEU A 53 -1.03 -18.75 5.95
CA LEU A 53 0.16 -18.33 5.23
C LEU A 53 0.43 -16.83 5.38
N ALA A 54 -0.63 -16.02 5.34
CA ALA A 54 -0.55 -14.59 5.54
C ALA A 54 -0.22 -14.23 6.99
N ALA A 55 -0.86 -14.88 7.96
CA ALA A 55 -0.58 -14.73 9.38
C ALA A 55 0.89 -15.07 9.71
N GLY A 56 1.38 -16.21 9.19
CA GLY A 56 2.77 -16.62 9.34
C GLY A 56 3.78 -15.61 8.79
N ARG A 57 3.38 -14.79 7.80
CA ARG A 57 4.25 -13.77 7.21
C ARG A 57 4.40 -12.51 8.07
N LEU A 58 3.44 -12.22 8.96
CA LEU A 58 3.48 -11.02 9.80
C LEU A 58 4.61 -11.06 10.86
N GLY A 59 5.14 -12.26 11.14
CA GLY A 59 6.21 -12.52 12.11
C GLY A 59 5.70 -12.81 13.52
N ALA A 60 6.62 -12.98 14.47
CA ALA A 60 6.33 -13.48 15.82
C ALA A 60 6.10 -12.39 16.89
N SER A 61 5.86 -11.14 16.49
CA SER A 61 5.63 -10.05 17.45
C SER A 61 4.25 -10.13 18.11
N MET A 62 4.10 -9.58 19.32
CA MET A 62 2.79 -9.46 19.97
C MET A 62 1.77 -8.74 19.08
N ARG A 63 2.20 -7.65 18.42
CA ARG A 63 1.35 -6.90 17.49
C ARG A 63 0.86 -7.76 16.32
N ALA A 64 1.73 -8.59 15.74
CA ALA A 64 1.39 -9.50 14.66
C ALA A 64 0.41 -10.60 15.13
N ALA A 65 0.63 -11.16 16.31
CA ALA A 65 -0.27 -12.14 16.91
C ALA A 65 -1.66 -11.53 17.18
N THR A 66 -1.72 -10.35 17.81
CA THR A 66 -2.96 -9.62 18.05
C THR A 66 -3.70 -9.32 16.75
N PHE A 67 -3.01 -8.78 15.75
CA PHE A 67 -3.61 -8.49 14.44
C PHE A 67 -4.21 -9.75 13.80
N SER A 68 -3.47 -10.86 13.81
CA SER A 68 -3.92 -12.12 13.20
C SER A 68 -5.20 -12.66 13.83
N VAL A 69 -5.33 -12.57 15.17
CA VAL A 69 -6.53 -13.06 15.86
C VAL A 69 -7.70 -12.07 15.82
N SER A 70 -7.43 -10.77 15.63
CA SER A 70 -8.45 -9.72 15.57
C SER A 70 -8.98 -9.45 14.17
N HIS A 71 -8.18 -9.69 13.12
CA HIS A 71 -8.59 -9.46 11.73
C HIS A 71 -9.86 -10.23 11.39
N ARG A 72 -10.80 -9.57 10.73
CA ARG A 72 -11.99 -10.19 10.15
C ARG A 72 -12.20 -9.59 8.78
N SER A 73 -12.26 -10.45 7.77
CA SER A 73 -12.50 -10.04 6.39
C SER A 73 -13.78 -9.21 6.31
N ARG A 74 -13.78 -8.08 5.61
CA ARG A 74 -14.97 -7.23 5.41
C ARG A 74 -15.18 -6.92 3.94
N ALA A 75 -16.45 -6.90 3.52
CA ALA A 75 -16.80 -6.49 2.17
C ALA A 75 -16.60 -4.98 2.02
N LEU A 76 -16.10 -4.55 0.85
CA LEU A 76 -15.98 -3.16 0.47
C LEU A 76 -17.36 -2.52 0.37
N THR A 77 -17.52 -1.35 0.99
CA THR A 77 -18.73 -0.53 0.85
C THR A 77 -18.48 0.72 0.02
N VAL A 78 -19.56 1.34 -0.47
CA VAL A 78 -19.49 2.67 -1.11
C VAL A 78 -18.92 3.68 -0.12
N GLU A 79 -19.37 3.65 1.14
CA GLU A 79 -18.89 4.54 2.22
C GLU A 79 -17.38 4.43 2.42
N ASP A 80 -16.82 3.20 2.51
CA ASP A 80 -15.37 2.99 2.62
C ASP A 80 -14.63 3.65 1.44
N THR A 81 -15.18 3.49 0.22
CA THR A 81 -14.61 4.04 -1.02
C THR A 81 -14.70 5.56 -1.09
N GLU A 82 -15.77 6.14 -0.53
CA GLU A 82 -16.03 7.57 -0.55
C GLU A 82 -15.28 8.34 0.54
N GLN A 83 -15.01 7.70 1.68
CA GLN A 83 -14.35 8.31 2.82
C GLN A 83 -12.83 8.14 2.83
N ALA A 84 -12.28 7.12 2.18
CA ALA A 84 -10.83 6.89 2.16
C ALA A 84 -10.07 8.06 1.53
N ASP A 85 -8.91 8.43 2.08
CA ASP A 85 -8.04 9.47 1.51
C ASP A 85 -7.21 8.91 0.36
N ILE A 86 -6.78 7.65 0.49
CA ILE A 86 -6.09 6.88 -0.54
C ILE A 86 -6.62 5.45 -0.55
N ILE A 87 -6.78 4.89 -1.75
CA ILE A 87 -7.20 3.51 -1.96
C ILE A 87 -6.09 2.77 -2.72
N LEU A 88 -5.57 1.70 -2.12
CA LEU A 88 -4.52 0.87 -2.66
C LEU A 88 -5.08 -0.49 -3.02
N THR A 89 -4.97 -0.85 -4.29
CA THR A 89 -5.54 -2.07 -4.85
C THR A 89 -4.45 -3.07 -5.24
N ALA A 90 -4.75 -4.37 -5.16
CA ALA A 90 -3.78 -5.41 -5.51
C ALA A 90 -3.41 -5.39 -7.01
N ASP A 91 -4.36 -5.03 -7.89
CA ASP A 91 -4.17 -4.95 -9.33
C ASP A 91 -5.17 -3.99 -10.00
N ARG A 92 -5.09 -3.89 -11.34
CA ARG A 92 -5.96 -3.01 -12.14
C ARG A 92 -7.42 -3.47 -12.20
N HIS A 93 -7.71 -4.76 -12.08
CA HIS A 93 -9.08 -5.26 -12.02
C HIS A 93 -9.75 -4.78 -10.74
N HIS A 94 -9.06 -4.90 -9.60
CA HIS A 94 -9.52 -4.37 -8.33
C HIS A 94 -9.68 -2.85 -8.37
N ARG A 95 -8.72 -2.12 -8.96
CA ARG A 95 -8.82 -0.68 -9.20
C ARG A 95 -10.08 -0.31 -10.00
N SER A 96 -10.34 -1.06 -11.07
CA SER A 96 -11.50 -0.80 -11.93
C SER A 96 -12.81 -1.05 -11.19
N ALA A 97 -12.88 -2.10 -10.36
CA ALA A 97 -14.05 -2.36 -9.53
C ALA A 97 -14.30 -1.24 -8.51
N VAL A 98 -13.27 -0.75 -7.82
CA VAL A 98 -13.38 0.40 -6.91
C VAL A 98 -13.92 1.65 -7.61
N VAL A 99 -13.39 1.99 -8.78
CA VAL A 99 -13.82 3.15 -9.57
C VAL A 99 -15.26 3.00 -10.09
N ASN A 100 -15.68 1.77 -10.42
CA ASN A 100 -17.05 1.49 -10.81
C ASN A 100 -18.04 1.62 -9.63
N THR A 101 -17.59 1.35 -8.40
CA THR A 101 -18.38 1.58 -7.18
C THR A 101 -18.56 3.07 -6.91
N SER A 102 -17.51 3.88 -7.07
CA SER A 102 -17.61 5.33 -6.92
C SER A 102 -16.59 6.05 -7.81
N ALA A 103 -17.10 6.77 -8.82
CA ALA A 103 -16.27 7.46 -9.81
C ALA A 103 -15.39 8.57 -9.19
N ILE A 104 -15.84 9.17 -8.09
CA ILE A 104 -15.09 10.23 -7.38
C ILE A 104 -13.81 9.70 -6.72
N ALA A 105 -13.71 8.38 -6.49
CA ALA A 105 -12.52 7.78 -5.89
C ALA A 105 -11.36 7.61 -6.88
N ARG A 106 -11.56 7.88 -8.19
CA ARG A 106 -10.56 7.65 -9.24
C ARG A 106 -9.22 8.34 -8.98
N SER A 107 -9.21 9.61 -8.57
CA SER A 107 -7.97 10.36 -8.33
C SER A 107 -7.15 9.74 -7.18
N ARG A 108 -7.83 9.19 -6.17
CA ARG A 108 -7.20 8.58 -5.00
C ARG A 108 -7.00 7.06 -5.04
N THR A 109 -7.37 6.39 -6.14
CA THR A 109 -7.24 4.93 -6.27
C THR A 109 -6.05 4.54 -7.13
N PHE A 110 -5.08 3.84 -6.53
CA PHE A 110 -3.87 3.35 -7.19
C PHE A 110 -3.74 1.83 -7.05
N THR A 111 -3.02 1.17 -7.95
CA THR A 111 -2.49 -0.15 -7.62
C THR A 111 -1.32 -0.02 -6.64
N LEU A 112 -1.03 -1.04 -5.84
CA LEU A 112 0.04 -0.98 -4.84
C LEU A 112 1.40 -0.69 -5.47
N LYS A 113 1.69 -1.33 -6.61
CA LYS A 113 2.94 -1.13 -7.36
C LYS A 113 3.00 0.20 -8.09
N GLU A 114 1.87 0.67 -8.65
CA GLU A 114 1.77 2.02 -9.20
C GLU A 114 2.10 3.06 -8.13
N ALA A 115 1.46 3.00 -6.97
CA ALA A 115 1.74 3.91 -5.86
C ALA A 115 3.22 3.87 -5.46
N LEU A 116 3.83 2.68 -5.37
CA LEU A 116 5.24 2.56 -5.05
C LEU A 116 6.15 3.26 -6.07
N VAL A 117 5.88 3.12 -7.36
CA VAL A 117 6.66 3.79 -8.41
C VAL A 117 6.52 5.30 -8.29
N LEU A 118 5.29 5.81 -8.19
CA LEU A 118 5.01 7.24 -8.11
C LEU A 118 5.62 7.88 -6.85
N VAL A 119 5.44 7.26 -5.68
CA VAL A 119 6.04 7.74 -4.42
C VAL A 119 7.56 7.74 -4.53
N SER A 120 8.17 6.70 -5.12
CA SER A 120 9.64 6.64 -5.22
C SER A 120 10.22 7.81 -6.04
N VAL A 121 9.57 8.17 -7.15
CA VAL A 121 9.96 9.34 -7.95
C VAL A 121 9.77 10.63 -7.17
N LEU A 122 8.59 10.81 -6.55
CA LEU A 122 8.30 12.01 -5.75
C LEU A 122 9.25 12.17 -4.56
N THR A 123 9.63 11.08 -3.88
CA THR A 123 10.61 11.15 -2.78
C THR A 123 11.94 11.72 -3.27
N ASP A 124 12.39 11.33 -4.47
CA ASP A 124 13.62 11.87 -5.06
C ASP A 124 13.47 13.34 -5.51
N GLU A 125 12.31 13.73 -6.03
CA GLU A 125 12.02 15.12 -6.38
C GLU A 125 11.98 16.03 -5.14
N VAL A 126 11.30 15.61 -4.08
CA VAL A 126 11.26 16.32 -2.79
C VAL A 126 12.65 16.43 -2.19
N ARG A 127 13.44 15.35 -2.22
CA ARG A 127 14.82 15.35 -1.73
C ARG A 127 15.73 16.29 -2.51
N THR A 128 15.49 16.46 -3.80
CA THR A 128 16.26 17.37 -4.68
C THR A 128 15.67 18.78 -4.74
N GLY A 129 14.57 19.05 -4.01
CA GLY A 129 13.91 20.35 -3.97
C GLY A 129 13.12 20.72 -5.25
N ARG A 130 12.85 19.74 -6.13
CA ARG A 130 12.03 19.94 -7.34
C ARG A 130 10.53 19.96 -7.07
N SER A 131 10.10 19.30 -6.00
CA SER A 131 8.69 19.20 -5.60
C SER A 131 8.56 19.54 -4.11
N PRO A 132 7.45 20.17 -3.68
CA PRO A 132 7.22 20.46 -2.27
C PRO A 132 7.01 19.17 -1.47
N ARG A 133 7.44 19.16 -0.21
CA ARG A 133 7.22 18.03 0.70
C ARG A 133 5.76 18.01 1.17
N PRO A 134 4.97 16.96 0.88
CA PRO A 134 3.64 16.83 1.45
C PRO A 134 3.75 16.51 2.95
N THR A 135 2.84 17.07 3.75
CA THR A 135 2.76 16.84 5.20
C THR A 135 1.45 16.18 5.61
N THR A 136 0.59 15.85 4.66
CA THR A 136 -0.68 15.16 4.92
C THR A 136 -0.93 14.09 3.84
N MET A 137 -1.81 13.13 4.14
CA MET A 137 -2.23 12.14 3.15
C MET A 137 -2.93 12.77 1.93
N PRO A 138 -3.86 13.75 2.07
CA PRO A 138 -4.46 14.43 0.92
C PRO A 138 -3.43 15.15 0.03
N GLU A 139 -2.44 15.85 0.62
CA GLU A 139 -1.35 16.47 -0.16
C GLU A 139 -0.52 15.42 -0.90
N THR A 140 -0.23 14.29 -0.24
CA THR A 140 0.49 13.17 -0.85
C THR A 140 -0.28 12.62 -2.04
N VAL A 141 -1.59 12.40 -1.90
CA VAL A 141 -2.46 11.88 -2.96
C VAL A 141 -2.58 12.85 -4.13
N ALA A 142 -2.69 14.16 -3.85
CA ALA A 142 -2.71 15.18 -4.90
C ALA A 142 -1.44 15.15 -5.75
N LEU A 143 -0.26 15.06 -5.10
CA LEU A 143 1.01 14.91 -5.82
C LEU A 143 1.08 13.62 -6.63
N LEU A 144 0.63 12.49 -6.07
CA LEU A 144 0.62 11.21 -6.77
C LEU A 144 -0.28 11.25 -8.01
N ASP A 145 -1.46 11.86 -7.93
CA ASP A 145 -2.39 12.00 -9.06
C ASP A 145 -1.85 12.99 -10.11
N GLU A 146 -1.16 14.06 -9.70
CA GLU A 146 -0.54 15.04 -10.60
C GLU A 146 0.56 14.41 -11.47
N VAL A 147 1.42 13.58 -10.88
CA VAL A 147 2.50 12.90 -11.64
C VAL A 147 2.02 11.63 -12.35
N ARG A 148 0.78 11.19 -12.09
CA ARG A 148 0.19 10.01 -12.73
C ARG A 148 0.09 10.25 -14.24
N GLY A 149 0.60 9.30 -15.02
CA GLY A 149 0.62 9.38 -16.49
C GLY A 149 1.79 10.19 -17.07
N SER A 150 2.54 10.92 -16.24
CA SER A 150 3.79 11.59 -16.65
C SER A 150 5.03 10.73 -16.40
N ILE A 151 4.94 9.82 -15.42
CA ILE A 151 5.98 8.85 -15.11
C ILE A 151 5.72 7.58 -15.93
N PRO A 152 6.69 7.07 -16.72
CA PRO A 152 6.53 5.81 -17.42
C PRO A 152 6.42 4.68 -16.40
N LEU A 153 5.22 4.18 -16.18
CA LEU A 153 5.00 2.91 -15.49
C LEU A 153 5.40 1.81 -16.45
N ILE A 154 6.11 0.77 -15.98
CA ILE A 154 6.35 -0.41 -16.82
C ILE A 154 4.99 -0.93 -17.23
N GLU A 155 4.66 -0.83 -18.52
CA GLU A 155 3.42 -1.37 -19.05
C GLU A 155 3.60 -2.88 -19.27
N PRO A 156 2.56 -3.70 -19.02
CA PRO A 156 2.59 -5.08 -19.47
C PRO A 156 2.92 -5.13 -20.96
N PRO A 157 3.71 -6.11 -21.43
CA PRO A 157 3.91 -6.29 -22.86
C PRO A 157 2.53 -6.42 -23.52
N MET A 158 2.23 -5.56 -24.49
CA MET A 158 1.02 -5.69 -25.29
C MET A 158 1.01 -7.10 -25.91
N HIS A 159 0.03 -7.93 -25.54
CA HIS A 159 -0.12 -9.26 -26.14
C HIS A 159 -0.44 -9.11 -27.63
N THR A 160 0.55 -9.27 -28.51
CA THR A 160 0.30 -9.59 -29.92
C THR A 160 -0.01 -11.09 -30.01
N SER A 161 -1.30 -11.42 -30.00
CA SER A 161 -1.82 -12.78 -30.16
C SER A 161 -1.40 -13.39 -31.49
N VAL A 162 -0.52 -14.41 -31.50
CA VAL A 162 -0.65 -15.54 -32.44
C VAL A 162 -0.06 -16.89 -31.91
N PHE A 163 0.92 -16.96 -30.99
CA PHE A 163 1.71 -18.22 -30.86
C PHE A 163 2.03 -18.85 -29.48
N HIS A 164 1.41 -18.47 -28.35
CA HIS A 164 1.71 -19.15 -27.07
C HIS A 164 0.44 -19.63 -26.37
N ARG A 165 0.18 -20.95 -26.46
CA ARG A 165 -1.05 -21.57 -25.95
C ARG A 165 -0.95 -22.21 -24.56
N ASP A 166 0.23 -22.55 -24.03
CA ASP A 166 0.27 -23.45 -22.85
C ASP A 166 1.17 -22.96 -21.70
N ARG A 167 0.73 -21.88 -21.03
CA ARG A 167 0.89 -21.54 -19.60
C ARG A 167 0.73 -20.03 -19.46
N ALA A 168 -0.46 -19.58 -19.08
CA ALA A 168 -0.64 -18.20 -18.64
C ALA A 168 0.23 -17.97 -17.41
N LEU A 169 1.22 -17.08 -17.51
CA LEU A 169 1.92 -16.59 -16.33
C LEU A 169 0.89 -15.92 -15.40
N PRO A 170 0.93 -16.17 -14.08
CA PRO A 170 0.02 -15.52 -13.14
C PRO A 170 0.28 -14.00 -13.20
N SER A 171 -0.71 -13.28 -13.73
CA SER A 171 -0.66 -11.85 -14.08
C SER A 171 0.54 -11.42 -14.93
N ALA A 172 0.33 -11.24 -16.24
CA ALA A 172 1.27 -10.55 -17.12
C ALA A 172 1.40 -9.04 -16.82
N ASP A 173 0.58 -8.48 -15.91
CA ASP A 173 0.62 -7.06 -15.54
C ASP A 173 1.71 -6.78 -14.49
N PRO A 174 2.78 -6.05 -14.82
CA PRO A 174 3.85 -5.69 -13.89
C PRO A 174 3.36 -4.82 -12.73
N LEU A 175 2.19 -4.17 -12.84
CA LEU A 175 1.59 -3.39 -11.75
C LEU A 175 0.65 -4.19 -10.84
N ALA A 176 0.39 -5.45 -11.17
CA ALA A 176 -0.41 -6.34 -10.33
C ALA A 176 0.48 -7.10 -9.34
N LEU A 177 -0.04 -7.30 -8.14
CA LEU A 177 0.44 -8.36 -7.26
C LEU A 177 0.01 -9.71 -7.81
N VAL A 178 0.88 -10.71 -7.67
CA VAL A 178 0.55 -12.06 -8.11
C VAL A 178 -0.69 -12.56 -7.36
N ASP A 179 -1.58 -13.23 -8.10
CA ASP A 179 -2.67 -14.01 -7.53
C ASP A 179 -2.30 -15.50 -7.53
N GLY A 180 -2.29 -16.09 -6.34
CA GLY A 180 -1.86 -17.47 -6.12
C GLY A 180 -2.88 -18.33 -5.39
N HIS A 181 -4.17 -18.01 -5.44
CA HIS A 181 -5.16 -18.74 -4.63
C HIS A 181 -5.27 -20.24 -4.96
N GLU A 182 -4.84 -20.67 -6.16
CA GLU A 182 -4.98 -22.06 -6.62
C GLU A 182 -3.72 -22.93 -6.44
N ASP A 183 -2.56 -22.32 -6.14
CA ASP A 183 -1.28 -23.03 -6.05
C ASP A 183 -0.49 -22.57 -4.82
N ALA A 184 -0.07 -23.51 -3.97
CA ALA A 184 0.58 -23.19 -2.69
C ALA A 184 1.93 -22.46 -2.83
N ALA A 185 2.70 -22.73 -3.90
CA ALA A 185 3.97 -22.05 -4.13
C ALA A 185 3.73 -20.62 -4.64
N ILE A 186 2.76 -20.44 -5.55
CA ILE A 186 2.35 -19.12 -6.05
C ILE A 186 1.71 -18.31 -4.91
N HIS A 187 0.93 -18.94 -4.05
CA HIS A 187 0.33 -18.29 -2.87
C HIS A 187 1.40 -17.73 -1.94
N ARG A 188 2.42 -18.52 -1.63
CA ARG A 188 3.55 -18.09 -0.79
C ARG A 188 4.30 -16.93 -1.44
N HIS A 189 4.53 -17.00 -2.75
CA HIS A 189 5.14 -15.90 -3.48
C HIS A 189 4.29 -14.62 -3.42
N ALA A 190 2.97 -14.74 -3.62
CA ALA A 190 2.04 -13.62 -3.57
C ALA A 190 2.01 -12.96 -2.18
N THR A 191 1.99 -13.74 -1.10
CA THR A 191 2.02 -13.19 0.27
C THR A 191 3.37 -12.56 0.61
N ASP A 192 4.48 -13.14 0.15
CA ASP A 192 5.82 -12.57 0.30
C ASP A 192 5.97 -11.25 -0.45
N GLU A 193 5.54 -11.21 -1.72
CA GLU A 193 5.56 -10.02 -2.56
C GLU A 193 4.71 -8.91 -1.95
N ALA A 194 3.45 -9.21 -1.59
CA ALA A 194 2.55 -8.24 -0.97
C ALA A 194 3.17 -7.60 0.29
N TYR A 195 3.79 -8.40 1.15
CA TYR A 195 4.46 -7.90 2.35
C TYR A 195 5.64 -6.99 2.03
N GLN A 196 6.51 -7.39 1.11
CA GLN A 196 7.71 -6.60 0.77
C GLN A 196 7.37 -5.30 0.05
N VAL A 197 6.43 -5.34 -0.90
CA VAL A 197 5.94 -4.14 -1.61
C VAL A 197 5.28 -3.19 -0.62
N ALA A 198 4.44 -3.69 0.29
CA ALA A 198 3.78 -2.87 1.30
C ALA A 198 4.74 -2.23 2.32
N LEU A 199 5.74 -2.98 2.81
CA LEU A 199 6.79 -2.42 3.66
C LEU A 199 7.57 -1.31 2.94
N THR A 200 7.92 -1.54 1.67
CA THR A 200 8.67 -0.55 0.88
C THR A 200 7.81 0.69 0.62
N LEU A 201 6.56 0.51 0.21
CA LEU A 201 5.62 1.61 -0.02
C LEU A 201 5.41 2.43 1.27
N GLY A 202 5.12 1.77 2.39
CA GLY A 202 4.92 2.44 3.68
C GLY A 202 6.15 3.25 4.09
N SER A 203 7.36 2.67 3.98
CA SER A 203 8.61 3.40 4.26
C SER A 203 8.80 4.60 3.34
N ARG A 204 8.47 4.46 2.05
CA ARG A 204 8.60 5.54 1.07
C ARG A 204 7.58 6.66 1.29
N LEU A 205 6.36 6.35 1.72
CA LEU A 205 5.37 7.35 2.12
C LEU A 205 5.84 8.15 3.36
N VAL A 206 6.45 7.46 4.34
CA VAL A 206 7.08 8.11 5.49
C VAL A 206 8.23 9.01 5.03
N ASP A 207 9.16 8.51 4.21
CA ASP A 207 10.29 9.31 3.70
C ASP A 207 9.83 10.51 2.84
N LEU A 208 8.75 10.36 2.08
CA LEU A 208 8.17 11.43 1.28
C LEU A 208 7.59 12.54 2.16
N THR A 209 6.97 12.18 3.28
CA THR A 209 6.28 13.15 4.16
C THR A 209 7.16 13.74 5.25
N GLU A 210 8.29 13.10 5.55
CA GLU A 210 9.18 13.50 6.62
C GLU A 210 10.50 14.09 6.10
N ASP A 211 11.01 15.07 6.83
CA ASP A 211 12.41 15.47 6.69
C ASP A 211 13.27 14.70 7.71
N ARG A 212 13.76 13.52 7.32
CA ARG A 212 14.63 12.69 8.17
C ARG A 212 15.95 13.39 8.51
N MET A 213 16.45 14.30 7.67
CA MET A 213 17.68 15.03 7.95
C MET A 213 17.48 16.09 9.03
N ALA A 214 16.30 16.72 9.07
CA ALA A 214 15.93 17.63 10.15
C ALA A 214 15.88 16.94 11.53
N ARG A 215 15.45 15.67 11.60
CA ARG A 215 15.40 14.89 12.86
C ARG A 215 16.78 14.53 13.44
N ILE A 216 17.75 14.23 12.58
CA ILE A 216 19.12 13.93 13.03
C ILE A 216 19.83 15.22 13.50
N GLY A 217 19.54 16.35 12.83
CA GLY A 217 20.08 17.66 13.20
C GLY A 217 19.57 18.22 14.53
N SER A 218 18.28 17.99 14.87
CA SER A 218 17.71 18.47 16.15
C SER A 218 18.17 17.65 17.36
N SER A 219 18.42 16.35 17.20
CA SER A 219 18.90 15.46 18.26
C SER A 219 20.31 15.81 18.75
N ALA A 220 21.21 16.28 17.87
CA ALA A 220 22.59 16.59 18.23
C ALA A 220 22.72 17.93 18.99
N SER A 221 21.89 18.93 18.67
CA SER A 221 21.87 20.22 19.38
C SER A 221 21.13 20.17 20.72
N ASP A 222 20.11 19.31 20.86
CA ASP A 222 19.35 19.18 22.11
C ASP A 222 20.10 18.44 23.22
N TRP A 223 21.06 17.58 22.88
CA TRP A 223 21.89 16.87 23.86
C TRP A 223 22.88 17.82 24.56
N TRP A 224 23.40 18.82 23.85
CA TRP A 224 24.40 19.74 24.38
C TRP A 224 23.79 20.75 25.39
N TRP A 225 22.58 21.25 25.12
CA TRP A 225 21.89 22.16 26.04
C TRP A 225 21.43 21.50 27.35
N ARG A 226 21.07 20.21 27.32
CA ARG A 226 20.58 19.48 28.51
C ARG A 226 21.68 19.03 29.49
N GLN A 227 22.96 19.14 29.13
CA GLN A 227 24.08 18.84 30.03
C GLN A 227 24.70 20.08 30.70
N HIS A 228 24.30 21.28 30.29
CA HIS A 228 24.92 22.53 30.73
C HIS A 228 23.92 23.59 31.23
N ALA A 229 22.70 23.18 31.57
CA ALA A 229 21.70 23.97 32.28
C ALA A 229 21.27 23.24 33.56
#